data_AF-A0A327GZT6-F1
#
_entry.id   AF-A0A327GZT6-F1
#
_cell.length_a   1.000
_cell.length_b   1.000
_cell.length_c   1.000
_cell.angle_alpha   90.00
_cell.angle_beta   90.00
_cell.angle_gamma   90.00
#
_symmetry.space_group_name_H-M   'P 1'
#
loop_
_entity.id
_entity.type
_entity.pdbx_description
1 polymer ?
#
loop_
_entity_poly.entity_id
_entity_poly.type
_entity_poly.pdbx_seq_one_letter_code
_entity_poly.pdbx_strand_id
1 'polypeptide(L)'
;MEARQDRYWLLGEPGWWGLGETMPPEFRTGELPPPEGWVSTTPRVGNFGWCRQRLRPLAWPLLRPMAWAPLFLATSAVPLALPGRTSFDQALAVGLFAISWSLVFFPILFARNSQPMSAGGLLSLPVDTISLGLAAAVFPLHFYYHPMAGWVSYALCWVAYFRTVMLVQAAMLVPPARFLLPVEPSDWEPSLQDPWERQSGSWGRKEIASAPARFGRLVISGTSRSGQDFLSLAFVHSSGFVQDPFHEGHDPSSGVQEALESPIPISGLQWPSNFLVHSEEE
;
A
#
# COMPACT_ATOMS: atom_id res chain seq x y z
N MET A 1 -13.44 20.83 -13.97
CA MET A 1 -13.55 19.44 -13.46
C MET A 1 -12.42 19.11 -12.49
N GLU A 2 -11.17 19.50 -12.76
CA GLU A 2 -10.02 19.27 -11.87
C GLU A 2 -10.14 19.95 -10.49
N ALA A 3 -10.66 21.19 -10.41
CA ALA A 3 -10.90 21.86 -9.14
C ALA A 3 -11.86 21.10 -8.18
N ARG A 4 -12.81 20.33 -8.73
CA ARG A 4 -13.72 19.46 -7.94
C ARG A 4 -13.01 18.20 -7.43
N GLN A 5 -11.94 17.75 -8.10
CA GLN A 5 -11.12 16.63 -7.66
C GLN A 5 -10.06 17.07 -6.65
N ASP A 6 -9.56 18.30 -6.75
CA ASP A 6 -8.54 18.84 -5.85
C ASP A 6 -9.04 19.03 -4.41
N ARG A 7 -10.30 19.47 -4.22
CA ARG A 7 -10.92 19.54 -2.88
C ARG A 7 -11.02 18.20 -2.15
N TYR A 8 -10.99 17.09 -2.89
CA TYR A 8 -11.02 15.74 -2.33
C TYR A 8 -9.63 15.11 -2.25
N TRP A 9 -8.59 15.80 -2.69
CA TRP A 9 -7.24 15.23 -2.78
C TRP A 9 -6.69 14.85 -1.41
N LEU A 10 -6.96 15.64 -0.36
CA LEU A 10 -6.48 15.38 1.00
C LEU A 10 -7.37 14.38 1.76
N LEU A 11 -8.69 14.60 1.81
CA LEU A 11 -9.60 13.74 2.58
C LEU A 11 -9.98 12.43 1.87
N GLY A 12 -9.72 12.32 0.57
CA GLY A 12 -10.20 11.26 -0.29
C GLY A 12 -11.64 11.49 -0.76
N GLU A 13 -12.03 10.78 -1.83
CA GLU A 13 -13.37 10.90 -2.38
C GLU A 13 -14.42 10.31 -1.42
N PRO A 14 -15.57 10.98 -1.18
CA PRO A 14 -16.64 10.47 -0.31
C PRO A 14 -17.13 9.06 -0.68
N GLY A 15 -17.14 8.75 -1.99
CA GLY A 15 -17.56 7.46 -2.52
C GLY A 15 -16.68 6.28 -2.08
N TRP A 16 -15.43 6.52 -1.68
CA TRP A 16 -14.55 5.46 -1.16
C TRP A 16 -15.02 4.93 0.20
N TRP A 17 -15.75 5.76 0.93
CA TRP A 17 -16.13 5.51 2.32
C TRP A 17 -17.60 5.19 2.51
N GLY A 18 -18.39 5.18 1.42
CA GLY A 18 -19.84 4.97 1.48
C GLY A 18 -20.59 6.13 2.15
N LEU A 19 -20.01 7.33 2.17
CA LEU A 19 -20.55 8.50 2.89
C LEU A 19 -21.56 9.33 2.06
N GLY A 20 -21.86 8.91 0.82
CA GLY A 20 -22.73 9.68 -0.08
C GLY A 20 -22.16 11.07 -0.36
N GLU A 21 -22.91 12.11 -0.02
CA GLU A 21 -22.49 13.52 -0.15
C GLU A 21 -21.78 14.05 1.11
N THR A 22 -21.77 13.30 2.21
CA THR A 22 -21.13 13.75 3.45
C THR A 22 -19.61 13.65 3.35
N MET A 23 -18.94 14.69 3.82
CA MET A 23 -17.48 14.74 3.82
C MET A 23 -16.89 13.83 4.91
N PRO A 24 -15.76 13.15 4.65
CA PRO A 24 -15.07 12.39 5.68
C PRO A 24 -14.74 13.24 6.92
N PRO A 25 -14.69 12.61 8.11
CA PRO A 25 -14.22 13.29 9.31
C PRO A 25 -12.75 13.71 9.17
N GLU A 26 -12.35 14.64 10.02
CA GLU A 26 -10.99 15.18 10.06
C GLU A 26 -9.96 14.14 10.52
N PHE A 27 -10.32 13.31 11.50
CA PHE A 27 -9.58 12.12 11.91
C PHE A 27 -10.44 10.87 11.75
N ARG A 28 -9.82 9.77 11.32
CA ARG A 28 -10.44 8.44 11.32
C ARG A 28 -9.89 7.61 12.48
N THR A 29 -10.58 6.52 12.81
CA THR A 29 -10.13 5.57 13.83
C THR A 29 -8.68 5.14 13.58
N GLY A 30 -7.85 5.26 14.63
CA GLY A 30 -6.44 4.89 14.62
C GLY A 30 -5.48 5.92 14.05
N GLU A 31 -5.97 6.99 13.40
CA GLU A 31 -5.10 8.09 12.96
C GLU A 31 -4.66 8.93 14.16
N LEU A 32 -3.35 9.13 14.29
CA LEU A 32 -2.75 9.92 15.37
C LEU A 32 -2.38 11.32 14.85
N PRO A 33 -2.47 12.37 15.67
CA PRO A 33 -1.83 13.64 15.32
C PRO A 33 -0.30 13.48 15.32
N PRO A 34 0.44 14.28 14.53
CA PRO A 34 1.89 14.36 14.67
C PRO A 34 2.30 14.74 16.11
N PRO A 35 3.47 14.29 16.59
CA PRO A 35 4.01 14.65 17.90
C PRO A 35 4.19 16.15 18.11
N GLU A 36 4.38 16.55 19.37
CA GLU A 36 4.71 17.92 19.73
C GLU A 36 5.98 18.40 18.99
N GLY A 37 5.94 19.62 18.43
CA GLY A 37 7.01 20.18 17.62
C GLY A 37 6.75 20.12 16.11
N TRP A 38 5.85 19.24 15.64
CA TRP A 38 5.39 19.28 14.26
C TRP A 38 4.37 20.40 14.05
N VAL A 39 4.65 21.31 13.12
CA VAL A 39 3.63 22.22 12.60
C VAL A 39 2.75 21.43 11.65
N SER A 40 1.50 21.18 12.05
CA SER A 40 0.53 20.44 11.25
C SER A 40 -0.79 21.18 11.13
N THR A 41 -1.52 20.89 10.06
CA THR A 41 -2.84 21.42 9.78
C THR A 41 -3.75 20.34 9.21
N THR A 42 -5.01 20.67 9.01
CA THR A 42 -6.02 19.80 8.45
C THR A 42 -6.72 20.45 7.27
N PRO A 43 -7.40 19.66 6.42
CA PRO A 43 -8.07 20.20 5.24
C PRO A 43 -9.20 21.19 5.54
N ARG A 44 -9.71 21.23 6.78
CA ARG A 44 -10.81 22.12 7.20
C ARG A 44 -10.31 23.42 7.83
N VAL A 45 -9.22 23.36 8.59
CA VAL A 45 -8.62 24.56 9.20
C VAL A 45 -7.79 25.32 8.16
N GLY A 46 -7.03 24.62 7.33
CA GLY A 46 -6.06 25.25 6.43
C GLY A 46 -4.93 25.96 7.19
N ASN A 47 -4.14 26.79 6.51
CA ASN A 47 -2.94 27.53 7.01
C ASN A 47 -1.60 26.87 6.67
N PHE A 48 -0.70 26.71 7.64
CA PHE A 48 0.69 26.28 7.45
C PHE A 48 0.92 24.90 8.05
N GLY A 49 1.96 24.21 7.58
CA GLY A 49 2.41 22.94 8.15
C GLY A 49 1.94 21.71 7.39
N TRP A 50 2.30 20.55 7.93
CA TRP A 50 2.03 19.26 7.29
C TRP A 50 0.54 18.90 7.37
N CYS A 51 -0.02 18.42 6.27
CA CYS A 51 -1.40 17.92 6.23
C CYS A 51 -1.43 16.48 5.75
N ARG A 52 -2.26 15.66 6.40
CA ARG A 52 -2.52 14.28 5.98
C ARG A 52 -3.26 14.25 4.65
N GLN A 53 -2.77 13.43 3.73
CA GLN A 53 -3.47 12.96 2.55
C GLN A 53 -3.83 11.49 2.70
N ARG A 54 -5.13 11.18 2.65
CA ARG A 54 -5.65 9.81 2.60
C ARG A 54 -5.62 9.28 1.17
N LEU A 55 -5.10 8.07 1.02
CA LEU A 55 -5.13 7.37 -0.26
C LEU A 55 -6.35 6.46 -0.34
N ARG A 56 -6.65 5.99 -1.56
CA ARG A 56 -7.78 5.10 -1.79
C ARG A 56 -7.67 3.83 -0.95
N PRO A 57 -8.70 3.44 -0.19
CA PRO A 57 -8.72 2.19 0.55
C PRO A 57 -8.49 1.00 -0.37
N LEU A 58 -7.58 0.11 0.02
CA LEU A 58 -7.18 -1.03 -0.78
C LEU A 58 -7.98 -2.30 -0.48
N ALA A 59 -8.68 -2.36 0.66
CA ALA A 59 -9.31 -3.58 1.15
C ALA A 59 -10.26 -4.19 0.11
N TRP A 60 -11.19 -3.41 -0.43
CA TRP A 60 -12.15 -3.90 -1.42
C TRP A 60 -11.55 -4.32 -2.76
N PRO A 61 -10.77 -3.46 -3.47
CA PRO A 61 -10.18 -3.84 -4.76
C PRO A 61 -9.20 -5.01 -4.65
N LEU A 62 -8.64 -5.27 -3.46
CA LEU A 62 -7.72 -6.37 -3.22
C LEU A 62 -8.40 -7.66 -2.79
N LEU A 63 -9.22 -7.62 -1.73
CA LEU A 63 -9.77 -8.82 -1.10
C LEU A 63 -10.86 -9.46 -1.95
N ARG A 64 -11.62 -8.67 -2.72
CA ARG A 64 -12.72 -9.21 -3.53
C ARG A 64 -12.23 -10.17 -4.63
N PRO A 65 -11.24 -9.82 -5.48
CA PRO A 65 -10.66 -10.78 -6.41
C PRO A 65 -10.03 -11.99 -5.70
N MET A 66 -9.28 -11.77 -4.62
CA MET A 66 -8.61 -12.84 -3.87
C MET A 66 -9.62 -13.84 -3.29
N ALA A 67 -10.79 -13.39 -2.85
CA ALA A 67 -11.85 -14.26 -2.31
C ALA A 67 -12.39 -15.27 -3.33
N TRP A 68 -12.24 -15.01 -4.64
CA TRP A 68 -12.61 -15.97 -5.70
C TRP A 68 -11.52 -16.99 -6.00
N ALA A 69 -10.25 -16.71 -5.66
CA ALA A 69 -9.14 -17.61 -5.95
C ALA A 69 -9.34 -19.03 -5.37
N PRO A 70 -9.80 -19.24 -4.12
CA PRO A 70 -10.10 -20.57 -3.58
C PRO A 70 -11.05 -21.40 -4.43
N LEU A 71 -12.06 -20.78 -5.04
CA LEU A 71 -13.01 -21.48 -5.89
C LEU A 71 -12.30 -22.06 -7.12
N PHE A 72 -11.49 -21.24 -7.78
CA PHE A 72 -10.74 -21.66 -8.97
C PHE A 72 -9.65 -22.69 -8.60
N LEU A 73 -8.99 -22.51 -7.46
CA LEU A 73 -8.03 -23.49 -6.95
C LEU A 73 -8.69 -24.83 -6.66
N ALA A 74 -9.82 -24.86 -5.94
CA ALA A 74 -10.57 -26.07 -5.64
C ALA A 74 -11.06 -26.77 -6.92
N THR A 75 -11.64 -26.00 -7.84
CA THR A 75 -12.21 -26.55 -9.08
C THR A 75 -11.14 -27.08 -10.03
N SER A 76 -9.91 -26.55 -9.99
CA SER A 76 -8.78 -27.08 -10.78
C SER A 76 -8.44 -28.55 -10.47
N ALA A 77 -8.80 -29.06 -9.30
CA ALA A 77 -8.56 -30.46 -8.94
C ALA A 77 -9.54 -31.42 -9.62
N VAL A 78 -10.74 -30.96 -10.02
CA VAL A 78 -11.82 -31.83 -10.52
C VAL A 78 -11.44 -32.56 -11.81
N PRO A 79 -10.91 -31.89 -12.86
CA PRO A 79 -10.51 -32.59 -14.09
C PRO A 79 -9.35 -33.58 -13.86
N LEU A 80 -8.54 -33.36 -12.83
CA LEU A 80 -7.41 -34.22 -12.49
C LEU A 80 -7.84 -35.45 -11.66
N ALA A 81 -8.82 -35.30 -10.78
CA ALA A 81 -9.36 -36.39 -9.96
C ALA A 81 -10.30 -37.31 -10.75
N LEU A 82 -11.00 -36.76 -11.76
CA LEU A 82 -11.98 -37.47 -12.57
C LEU A 82 -11.64 -37.39 -14.07
N PRO A 83 -10.53 -38.02 -14.51
CA PRO A 83 -10.10 -37.92 -15.90
C PRO A 83 -11.07 -38.61 -16.88
N GLY A 84 -11.06 -38.15 -18.13
CA GLY A 84 -11.85 -38.70 -19.23
C GLY A 84 -13.28 -38.15 -19.32
N ARG A 85 -13.57 -37.04 -18.63
CA ARG A 85 -14.90 -36.39 -18.65
C ARG A 85 -14.99 -35.26 -19.66
N THR A 86 -13.87 -34.65 -20.01
CA THR A 86 -13.76 -33.72 -21.14
C THR A 86 -12.55 -34.07 -22.01
N SER A 87 -12.54 -33.61 -23.27
CA SER A 87 -11.40 -33.79 -24.17
C SER A 87 -10.15 -32.99 -23.78
N PHE A 88 -10.25 -32.09 -22.78
CA PHE A 88 -9.22 -31.12 -22.43
C PHE A 88 -8.98 -31.01 -20.91
N ASP A 89 -9.17 -32.10 -20.16
CA ASP A 89 -9.13 -32.10 -18.69
C ASP A 89 -7.88 -31.42 -18.11
N GLN A 90 -6.69 -31.71 -18.66
CA GLN A 90 -5.43 -31.10 -18.21
C GLN A 90 -5.37 -29.60 -18.49
N ALA A 91 -5.74 -29.17 -19.69
CA ALA A 91 -5.73 -27.76 -20.07
C ALA A 91 -6.73 -26.95 -19.22
N LEU A 92 -7.90 -27.53 -18.94
CA LEU A 92 -8.90 -26.93 -18.06
C LEU A 92 -8.35 -26.77 -16.63
N ALA A 93 -7.70 -27.80 -16.07
CA ALA A 93 -7.09 -27.74 -14.74
C ALA A 93 -6.01 -26.64 -14.66
N VAL A 94 -5.11 -26.58 -15.65
CA VAL A 94 -4.07 -25.54 -15.73
C VAL A 94 -4.69 -24.14 -15.86
N GLY A 95 -5.72 -23.98 -16.69
CA GLY A 95 -6.42 -22.71 -16.85
C GLY A 95 -7.07 -22.22 -15.55
N LEU A 96 -7.78 -23.10 -14.84
CA LEU A 96 -8.39 -22.78 -13.54
C LEU A 96 -7.33 -22.44 -12.48
N PHE A 97 -6.24 -23.22 -12.42
CA PHE A 97 -5.12 -22.94 -11.53
C PHE A 97 -4.47 -21.59 -11.82
N ALA A 98 -4.25 -21.26 -13.10
CA ALA A 98 -3.71 -19.97 -13.51
C ALA A 98 -4.63 -18.82 -13.13
N ILE A 99 -5.95 -18.94 -13.38
CA ILE A 99 -6.95 -17.93 -12.98
C ILE A 99 -6.89 -17.70 -11.47
N SER A 100 -6.84 -18.77 -10.66
CA SER A 100 -6.72 -18.66 -9.21
C SER A 100 -5.54 -17.78 -8.81
N TRP A 101 -4.34 -18.06 -9.32
CA TRP A 101 -3.15 -17.28 -8.95
C TRP A 101 -3.11 -15.89 -9.57
N SER A 102 -3.68 -15.69 -10.76
CA SER A 102 -3.88 -14.35 -11.33
C SER A 102 -4.77 -13.47 -10.44
N LEU A 103 -5.83 -14.05 -9.84
CA LEU A 103 -6.71 -13.39 -8.87
C LEU A 103 -6.03 -13.10 -7.52
N VAL A 104 -4.82 -13.61 -7.30
CA VAL A 104 -3.98 -13.28 -6.14
C VAL A 104 -2.93 -12.23 -6.53
N PHE A 105 -2.10 -12.52 -7.54
CA PHE A 105 -0.96 -11.68 -7.89
C PHE A 105 -1.34 -10.32 -8.46
N PHE A 106 -2.27 -10.26 -9.43
CA PHE A 106 -2.58 -9.00 -10.11
C PHE A 106 -3.23 -7.96 -9.19
N PRO A 107 -4.22 -8.31 -8.35
CA PRO A 107 -4.77 -7.36 -7.40
C PRO A 107 -3.72 -6.79 -6.46
N ILE A 108 -2.81 -7.63 -5.91
CA ILE A 108 -1.74 -7.18 -5.02
C ILE A 108 -0.80 -6.22 -5.75
N LEU A 109 -0.36 -6.60 -6.95
CA LEU A 109 0.57 -5.80 -7.75
C LEU A 109 -0.04 -4.45 -8.13
N PHE A 110 -1.28 -4.43 -8.62
CA PHE A 110 -1.95 -3.21 -9.04
C PHE A 110 -2.33 -2.32 -7.85
N ALA A 111 -2.78 -2.90 -6.74
CA ALA A 111 -3.05 -2.15 -5.52
C ALA A 111 -1.80 -1.41 -5.05
N ARG A 112 -0.67 -2.11 -4.92
CA ARG A 112 0.60 -1.51 -4.52
C ARG A 112 1.05 -0.42 -5.48
N ASN A 113 1.14 -0.73 -6.78
CA ASN A 113 1.69 0.19 -7.79
C ASN A 113 0.77 1.39 -8.06
N SER A 114 -0.50 1.34 -7.64
CA SER A 114 -1.41 2.50 -7.72
C SER A 114 -1.15 3.55 -6.64
N GLN A 115 -0.38 3.21 -5.60
CA GLN A 115 -0.06 4.15 -4.52
C GLN A 115 1.12 5.04 -4.91
N PRO A 116 1.04 6.36 -4.68
CA PRO A 116 2.21 7.22 -4.79
C PRO A 116 3.27 6.77 -3.78
N MET A 117 4.55 6.81 -4.14
CA MET A 117 5.69 6.38 -3.30
C MET A 117 5.79 4.87 -3.04
N SER A 118 4.96 4.03 -3.67
CA SER A 118 5.15 2.57 -3.58
C SER A 118 6.54 2.18 -4.08
N ALA A 119 7.14 1.16 -3.48
CA ALA A 119 8.47 0.68 -3.83
C ALA A 119 8.52 -0.84 -3.97
N GLY A 120 9.67 -1.37 -4.41
CA GLY A 120 9.95 -2.80 -4.44
C GLY A 120 9.51 -3.54 -5.71
N GLY A 121 10.08 -4.73 -5.88
CA GLY A 121 9.86 -5.61 -7.05
C GLY A 121 8.79 -6.67 -6.80
N LEU A 122 8.71 -7.68 -7.69
CA LEU A 122 7.76 -8.80 -7.53
C LEU A 122 8.05 -9.64 -6.28
N LEU A 123 9.32 -9.77 -5.91
CA LEU A 123 9.76 -10.56 -4.74
C LEU A 123 9.41 -9.90 -3.41
N SER A 124 9.14 -8.59 -3.41
CA SER A 124 8.69 -7.90 -2.21
C SER A 124 7.18 -8.01 -2.01
N LEU A 125 6.41 -8.56 -2.96
CA LEU A 125 4.96 -8.68 -2.76
C LEU A 125 4.67 -9.57 -1.53
N PRO A 126 3.60 -9.28 -0.77
CA PRO A 126 3.20 -10.05 0.40
C PRO A 126 2.56 -11.39 -0.01
N VAL A 127 3.32 -12.21 -0.73
CA VAL A 127 2.95 -13.54 -1.22
C VAL A 127 3.89 -14.56 -0.60
N ASP A 128 3.34 -15.72 -0.21
CA ASP A 128 4.14 -16.80 0.37
C ASP A 128 4.98 -17.53 -0.69
N THR A 129 6.11 -16.90 -1.04
CA THR A 129 7.07 -17.41 -2.02
C THR A 129 7.73 -18.71 -1.57
N ILE A 130 7.82 -18.97 -0.26
CA ILE A 130 8.42 -20.20 0.28
C ILE A 130 7.54 -21.40 -0.06
N SER A 131 6.26 -21.37 0.32
CA SER A 131 5.36 -22.50 0.02
C SER A 131 5.14 -22.67 -1.49
N LEU A 132 5.10 -21.57 -2.26
CA LEU A 132 5.06 -21.63 -3.73
C LEU A 132 6.32 -22.26 -4.32
N GLY A 133 7.50 -21.89 -3.83
CA GLY A 133 8.77 -22.46 -4.26
C GLY A 133 8.85 -23.96 -3.95
N LEU A 134 8.39 -24.37 -2.76
CA LEU A 134 8.29 -25.77 -2.39
C LEU A 134 7.27 -26.52 -3.27
N ALA A 135 6.10 -25.94 -3.53
CA ALA A 135 5.11 -26.54 -4.42
C ALA A 135 5.69 -26.76 -5.82
N ALA A 136 6.40 -25.77 -6.36
CA ALA A 136 7.05 -25.84 -7.67
C ALA A 136 8.18 -26.89 -7.69
N ALA A 137 8.96 -27.03 -6.61
CA ALA A 137 10.02 -28.03 -6.51
C ALA A 137 9.49 -29.47 -6.37
N VAL A 138 8.38 -29.66 -5.64
CA VAL A 138 7.75 -30.98 -5.45
C VAL A 138 6.98 -31.42 -6.69
N PHE A 139 6.42 -30.49 -7.47
CA PHE A 139 5.57 -30.81 -8.60
C PHE A 139 6.22 -31.78 -9.60
N PRO A 140 7.45 -31.58 -10.13
CA PRO A 140 8.05 -32.49 -11.10
C PRO A 140 8.15 -33.96 -10.64
N LEU A 141 8.20 -34.20 -9.33
CA LEU A 141 8.30 -35.55 -8.78
C LEU A 141 7.08 -36.43 -9.13
N HIS A 142 5.95 -35.81 -9.49
CA HIS A 142 4.76 -36.57 -9.91
C HIS A 142 4.93 -37.27 -11.26
N PHE A 143 5.81 -36.77 -12.13
CA PHE A 143 6.13 -37.39 -13.41
C PHE A 143 7.11 -38.56 -13.26
N TYR A 144 8.12 -38.39 -12.41
CA TYR A 144 9.27 -39.30 -12.34
C TYR A 144 9.15 -40.39 -11.27
N TYR A 145 8.41 -40.13 -10.19
CA TYR A 145 8.39 -41.01 -9.02
C TYR A 145 7.00 -41.51 -8.65
N HIS A 146 6.07 -40.60 -8.31
CA HIS A 146 4.77 -41.02 -7.80
C HIS A 146 3.68 -39.95 -7.98
N PRO A 147 2.48 -40.29 -8.50
CA PRO A 147 1.39 -39.32 -8.72
C PRO A 147 0.99 -38.50 -7.48
N MET A 148 1.11 -39.09 -6.28
CA MET A 148 0.83 -38.38 -5.02
C MET A 148 1.66 -37.12 -4.80
N ALA A 149 2.86 -37.00 -5.39
CA ALA A 149 3.64 -35.77 -5.30
C ALA A 149 2.89 -34.57 -5.93
N GLY A 150 2.06 -34.79 -6.95
CA GLY A 150 1.21 -33.75 -7.52
C GLY A 150 0.19 -33.24 -6.52
N TRP A 151 -0.43 -34.15 -5.75
CA TRP A 151 -1.37 -33.80 -4.69
C TRP A 151 -0.70 -33.09 -3.51
N VAL A 152 0.54 -33.47 -3.16
CA VAL A 152 1.34 -32.78 -2.14
C VAL A 152 1.67 -31.35 -2.59
N SER A 153 2.12 -31.18 -3.85
CA SER A 153 2.35 -29.85 -4.43
C SER A 153 1.08 -29.00 -4.43
N TYR A 154 -0.05 -29.59 -4.80
CA TYR A 154 -1.36 -28.93 -4.76
C TYR A 154 -1.76 -28.49 -3.33
N ALA A 155 -1.52 -29.33 -2.32
CA ALA A 155 -1.75 -28.96 -0.92
C ALA A 155 -0.85 -27.79 -0.47
N LEU A 156 0.41 -27.75 -0.93
CA LEU A 156 1.32 -26.62 -0.67
C LEU A 156 0.82 -25.32 -1.31
N CYS A 157 0.16 -25.37 -2.47
CA CYS A 157 -0.49 -24.20 -3.07
C CYS A 157 -1.64 -23.65 -2.19
N TRP A 158 -2.40 -24.51 -1.53
CA TRP A 158 -3.40 -24.06 -0.54
C TRP A 158 -2.76 -23.40 0.68
N VAL A 159 -1.69 -23.99 1.22
CA VAL A 159 -0.91 -23.39 2.31
C VAL A 159 -0.39 -22.01 1.90
N ALA A 160 0.16 -21.89 0.69
CA ALA A 160 0.64 -20.65 0.12
C ALA A 160 -0.46 -19.60 0.02
N TYR A 161 -1.66 -19.98 -0.41
CA TYR A 161 -2.81 -19.09 -0.48
C TYR A 161 -3.18 -18.52 0.90
N PHE A 162 -3.38 -19.37 1.91
CA PHE A 162 -3.77 -18.91 3.25
C PHE A 162 -2.69 -18.02 3.88
N ARG A 163 -1.41 -18.38 3.76
CA ARG A 163 -0.31 -17.55 4.24
C ARG A 163 -0.22 -16.22 3.50
N THR A 164 -0.48 -16.21 2.19
CA THR A 164 -0.56 -14.97 1.39
C THR A 164 -1.67 -14.06 1.92
N VAL A 165 -2.85 -14.60 2.26
CA VAL A 165 -3.92 -13.80 2.88
C VAL A 165 -3.46 -13.16 4.20
N MET A 166 -2.76 -13.91 5.06
CA MET A 166 -2.22 -13.37 6.31
C MET A 166 -1.18 -12.27 6.08
N LEU A 167 -0.26 -12.46 5.13
CA LEU A 167 0.75 -11.47 4.77
C LEU A 167 0.12 -10.19 4.21
N VAL A 168 -0.89 -10.33 3.36
CA VAL A 168 -1.67 -9.20 2.83
C VAL A 168 -2.38 -8.45 3.94
N GLN A 169 -3.03 -9.15 4.88
CA GLN A 169 -3.69 -8.51 6.02
C GLN A 169 -2.69 -7.73 6.88
N ALA A 170 -1.52 -8.30 7.16
CA ALA A 170 -0.46 -7.62 7.89
C ALA A 170 0.05 -6.35 7.17
N ALA A 171 0.26 -6.43 5.84
CA ALA A 171 0.69 -5.30 5.03
C ALA A 171 -0.36 -4.17 4.94
N MET A 172 -1.62 -4.46 5.26
CA MET A 172 -2.75 -3.53 5.18
C MET A 172 -3.32 -3.13 6.54
N LEU A 173 -2.69 -3.56 7.63
CA LEU A 173 -3.13 -3.25 8.99
C LEU A 173 -3.22 -1.73 9.19
N VAL A 174 -2.23 -1.00 8.67
CA VAL A 174 -2.22 0.46 8.64
C VAL A 174 -2.78 0.93 7.29
N PRO A 175 -3.79 1.81 7.28
CA PRO A 175 -4.37 2.33 6.05
C PRO A 175 -3.36 3.19 5.28
N PRO A 176 -3.52 3.30 3.96
CA PRO A 176 -2.60 4.05 3.14
C PRO A 176 -2.85 5.56 3.27
N ALA A 177 -1.86 6.28 3.77
CA ALA A 177 -1.85 7.74 3.78
C ALA A 177 -0.41 8.25 3.68
N ARG A 178 -0.28 9.55 3.41
CA ARG A 178 1.00 10.26 3.44
C ARG A 178 0.77 11.67 3.99
N PHE A 179 1.80 12.28 4.55
CA PHE A 179 1.77 13.66 4.99
C PHE A 179 2.40 14.53 3.92
N LEU A 180 1.75 15.65 3.61
CA LEU A 180 2.17 16.59 2.60
C LEU A 180 2.54 17.92 3.23
N LEU A 181 3.55 18.59 2.69
CA LEU A 181 3.90 19.96 3.05
C LEU A 181 4.12 20.77 1.77
N PRO A 182 3.36 21.86 1.53
CA PRO A 182 3.63 22.77 0.42
C PRO A 182 5.01 23.40 0.61
N VAL A 183 5.84 23.42 -0.43
CA VAL A 183 7.21 23.96 -0.37
C VAL A 183 7.60 24.63 -1.68
N GLU A 184 8.52 25.59 -1.61
CA GLU A 184 9.31 25.97 -2.77
C GLU A 184 10.46 24.95 -2.92
N PRO A 185 10.71 24.39 -4.12
CA PRO A 185 11.79 23.41 -4.31
C PRO A 185 13.18 23.87 -3.85
N SER A 186 13.46 25.17 -3.85
CA SER A 186 14.71 25.76 -3.35
C SER A 186 14.87 25.68 -1.84
N ASP A 187 13.78 25.53 -1.08
CA ASP A 187 13.81 25.48 0.38
C ASP A 187 14.23 24.10 0.90
N TRP A 188 14.39 23.12 0.00
CA TRP A 188 14.89 21.80 0.35
C TRP A 188 16.41 21.82 0.57
N GLU A 189 16.80 22.20 1.79
CA GLU A 189 18.13 21.90 2.33
C GLU A 189 18.07 21.45 3.80
N PRO A 190 17.17 20.53 4.20
CA PRO A 190 17.03 20.23 5.61
C PRO A 190 18.29 19.57 6.15
N SER A 191 18.80 20.09 7.26
CA SER A 191 19.79 19.43 8.11
C SER A 191 19.13 18.26 8.84
N LEU A 192 18.80 17.21 8.06
CA LEU A 192 18.21 15.99 8.58
C LEU A 192 19.18 15.36 9.58
N GLN A 193 18.68 15.08 10.78
CA GLN A 193 19.41 14.37 11.82
C GLN A 193 19.25 12.86 11.63
N ASP A 194 20.12 12.08 12.25
CA ASP A 194 19.92 10.63 12.34
C ASP A 194 18.49 10.33 12.86
N PRO A 195 17.78 9.33 12.32
CA PRO A 195 18.24 8.25 11.44
C PRO A 195 18.07 8.53 9.92
N TRP A 196 17.91 9.79 9.50
CA TRP A 196 17.60 10.12 8.11
C TRP A 196 18.83 10.08 7.20
N GLU A 197 18.74 9.30 6.14
CA GLU A 197 19.72 9.25 5.06
C GLU A 197 19.25 10.10 3.87
N ARG A 198 20.06 11.09 3.48
CA ARG A 198 19.79 11.93 2.31
C ARG A 198 20.17 11.19 1.02
N GLN A 199 19.22 11.04 0.10
CA GLN A 199 19.46 10.43 -1.22
C GLN A 199 19.64 11.47 -2.33
N SER A 200 19.09 12.67 -2.17
CA SER A 200 19.21 13.76 -3.14
C SER A 200 19.49 15.08 -2.43
N GLY A 201 20.48 15.82 -2.95
CA GLY A 201 20.81 17.18 -2.48
C GLY A 201 19.79 18.23 -2.91
N SER A 202 19.02 17.97 -3.97
CA SER A 202 17.98 18.86 -4.47
C SER A 202 16.60 18.19 -4.40
N TRP A 203 15.57 19.03 -4.30
CA TRP A 203 14.19 18.60 -4.43
C TRP A 203 13.95 17.97 -5.81
N GLY A 204 13.12 16.92 -5.85
CA GLY A 204 12.67 16.31 -7.09
C GLY A 204 11.53 15.34 -6.86
N ARG A 205 10.80 15.00 -7.94
CA ARG A 205 9.67 14.05 -7.93
C ARG A 205 10.11 12.58 -7.80
N LYS A 206 10.94 12.33 -6.82
CA LYS A 206 11.54 11.04 -6.48
C LYS A 206 11.77 10.99 -4.97
N GLU A 207 12.21 9.84 -4.49
CA GLU A 207 12.74 9.71 -3.13
C GLU A 207 13.96 10.62 -2.96
N ILE A 208 13.94 11.47 -1.93
CA ILE A 208 14.99 12.46 -1.64
C ILE A 208 15.65 12.22 -0.29
N ALA A 209 14.95 11.59 0.65
CA ALA A 209 15.52 11.10 1.90
C ALA A 209 14.72 9.91 2.44
N SER A 210 15.36 9.09 3.27
CA SER A 210 14.72 7.93 3.89
C SER A 210 15.30 7.66 5.27
N ALA A 211 14.49 7.18 6.20
CA ALA A 211 14.97 6.65 7.47
C ALA A 211 14.61 5.16 7.58
N PRO A 212 15.57 4.28 7.92
CA PRO A 212 15.30 2.86 8.09
C PRO A 212 14.36 2.63 9.28
N ALA A 213 13.48 1.64 9.14
CA ALA A 213 12.58 1.22 10.20
C ALA A 213 12.39 -0.30 10.13
N ARG A 214 11.92 -0.92 11.21
CA ARG A 214 11.64 -2.36 11.20
C ARG A 214 10.52 -2.62 10.19
N PHE A 215 10.73 -3.62 9.33
CA PHE A 215 9.78 -4.01 8.29
C PHE A 215 9.49 -2.93 7.24
N GLY A 216 10.36 -1.93 7.04
CA GLY A 216 10.15 -0.92 6.02
C GLY A 216 11.10 0.26 6.13
N ARG A 217 10.63 1.43 5.73
CA ARG A 217 11.36 2.69 5.87
C ARG A 217 10.40 3.88 5.81
N LEU A 218 10.73 4.94 6.52
CA LEU A 218 10.14 6.25 6.28
C LEU A 218 10.79 6.87 5.04
N VAL A 219 9.97 7.51 4.22
CA VAL A 219 10.41 8.07 2.95
C VAL A 219 9.91 9.50 2.84
N ILE A 220 10.80 10.40 2.45
CA ILE A 220 10.48 11.74 1.98
C ILE A 220 10.68 11.75 0.46
N SER A 221 9.68 12.24 -0.26
CA SER A 221 9.74 12.43 -1.72
C SER A 221 9.12 13.76 -2.12
N GLY A 222 9.52 14.28 -3.27
CA GLY A 222 8.81 15.40 -3.90
C GLY A 222 7.57 14.92 -4.64
N THR A 223 6.49 15.69 -4.59
CA THR A 223 5.28 15.46 -5.39
C THR A 223 4.72 16.80 -5.85
N SER A 224 4.06 16.83 -7.01
CA SER A 224 3.46 18.05 -7.53
C SER A 224 2.03 17.80 -7.95
N ARG A 225 1.17 18.79 -7.76
CA ARG A 225 -0.21 18.75 -8.23
C ARG A 225 -0.72 20.16 -8.48
N SER A 226 -1.43 20.35 -9.60
CA SER A 226 -2.08 21.62 -9.96
C SER A 226 -1.11 22.82 -9.92
N GLY A 227 0.13 22.62 -10.37
CA GLY A 227 1.17 23.65 -10.40
C GLY A 227 1.80 23.99 -9.04
N GLN A 228 1.50 23.22 -7.99
CA GLN A 228 2.06 23.37 -6.65
C GLN A 228 2.99 22.20 -6.34
N ASP A 229 4.08 22.47 -5.63
CA ASP A 229 5.09 21.49 -5.22
C ASP A 229 4.99 21.20 -3.72
N PHE A 230 5.20 19.94 -3.38
CA PHE A 230 5.05 19.43 -2.03
C PHE A 230 6.19 18.48 -1.67
N LEU A 231 6.55 18.47 -0.38
CA LEU A 231 7.18 17.31 0.24
C LEU A 231 6.12 16.32 0.65
N SER A 232 6.44 15.04 0.53
CA SER A 232 5.56 13.93 0.85
C SER A 232 6.30 12.95 1.74
N LEU A 233 5.78 12.75 2.95
CA LEU A 233 6.28 11.86 3.98
C LEU A 233 5.34 10.66 4.13
N ALA A 234 5.87 9.45 4.04
CA ALA A 234 5.09 8.24 4.29
C ALA A 234 5.96 7.11 4.83
N PHE A 235 5.33 6.10 5.44
CA PHE A 235 5.98 4.83 5.71
C PHE A 235 5.77 3.88 4.52
N VAL A 236 6.86 3.33 3.99
CA VAL A 236 6.84 2.31 2.96
C VAL A 236 7.20 0.98 3.60
N HIS A 237 6.20 0.11 3.75
CA HIS A 237 6.39 -1.23 4.29
C HIS A 237 7.31 -2.05 3.37
N SER A 238 7.98 -3.07 3.91
CA SER A 238 8.86 -4.00 3.18
C SER A 238 8.18 -4.65 1.98
N SER A 239 6.85 -4.77 2.05
CA SER A 239 6.03 -5.25 0.94
C SER A 239 5.95 -4.29 -0.27
N GLY A 240 6.33 -3.03 -0.05
CA GLY A 240 6.21 -1.92 -0.97
C GLY A 240 4.92 -1.10 -0.86
N PHE A 241 3.97 -1.53 -0.01
CA PHE A 241 2.75 -0.77 0.27
C PHE A 241 3.06 0.47 1.11
N VAL A 242 2.37 1.56 0.77
CA VAL A 242 2.43 2.82 1.50
C VAL A 242 1.40 2.83 2.62
N GLN A 243 1.83 3.27 3.79
CA GLN A 243 1.06 3.30 5.03
C GLN A 243 1.17 4.68 5.68
N ASP A 244 0.11 5.07 6.40
CA ASP A 244 0.11 6.30 7.21
C ASP A 244 1.23 6.26 8.25
N PRO A 245 2.19 7.22 8.26
CA PRO A 245 3.25 7.25 9.25
C PRO A 245 2.76 7.54 10.68
N PHE A 246 1.61 8.19 10.85
CA PHE A 246 1.03 8.56 12.15
C PHE A 246 -0.26 7.78 12.40
N HIS A 247 -0.12 6.49 12.69
CA HIS A 247 -1.24 5.59 12.96
C HIS A 247 -0.91 4.62 14.10
N GLU A 248 -1.90 4.32 14.95
CA GLU A 248 -1.73 3.46 16.14
C GLU A 248 -1.45 1.99 15.80
N GLY A 249 -1.81 1.57 14.58
CA GLY A 249 -1.63 0.21 14.09
C GLY A 249 -0.19 -0.18 13.76
N HIS A 250 0.78 0.74 13.85
CA HIS A 250 2.20 0.39 13.73
C HIS A 250 2.68 -0.40 14.95
N ASP A 251 3.57 -1.36 14.71
CA ASP A 251 4.28 -2.04 15.80
C ASP A 251 5.13 -1.00 16.57
N PRO A 252 4.97 -0.84 17.90
CA PRO A 252 5.78 0.10 18.68
C PRO A 252 7.28 -0.14 18.56
N SER A 253 7.70 -1.39 18.30
CA SER A 253 9.09 -1.77 18.08
C SER A 253 9.59 -1.51 16.65
N SER A 254 8.78 -0.86 15.81
CA SER A 254 9.14 -0.55 14.43
C SER A 254 10.15 0.58 14.29
N GLY A 255 10.30 1.42 15.32
CA GLY A 255 11.11 2.64 15.26
C GLY A 255 10.49 3.76 14.41
N VAL A 256 9.29 3.58 13.87
CA VAL A 256 8.61 4.59 13.04
C VAL A 256 8.27 5.83 13.87
N GLN A 257 7.71 5.64 15.07
CA GLN A 257 7.35 6.76 15.94
C GLN A 257 8.59 7.49 16.46
N GLU A 258 9.61 6.75 16.88
CA GLU A 258 10.90 7.29 17.35
C GLU A 258 11.55 8.18 16.27
N ALA A 259 11.61 7.72 15.03
CA ALA A 259 12.15 8.49 13.90
C ALA A 259 11.33 9.75 13.56
N LEU A 260 10.07 9.83 14.01
CA LEU A 260 9.17 10.95 13.81
C LEU A 260 9.03 11.86 15.05
N GLU A 261 9.72 11.56 16.16
CA GLU A 261 9.74 12.44 17.34
C GLU A 261 10.40 13.79 17.00
N SER A 262 11.47 13.74 16.22
CA SER A 262 12.15 14.94 15.71
C SER A 262 11.50 15.41 14.41
N PRO A 263 10.88 16.60 14.38
CA PRO A 263 10.27 17.13 13.17
C PRO A 263 11.33 17.42 12.10
N ILE A 264 10.93 17.26 10.83
CA ILE A 264 11.77 17.70 9.70
C ILE A 264 11.89 19.23 9.80
N PRO A 265 13.10 19.81 9.84
CA PRO A 265 13.32 21.23 10.11
C PRO A 265 12.99 22.09 8.87
N ILE A 266 11.71 22.16 8.52
CA ILE A 266 11.18 22.93 7.40
C ILE A 266 9.78 23.48 7.76
N SER A 267 9.58 24.77 7.55
CA SER A 267 8.33 25.45 7.92
C SER A 267 7.22 25.26 6.86
N GLY A 268 7.61 25.10 5.60
CA GLY A 268 6.70 25.02 4.45
C GLY A 268 5.98 26.34 4.13
N LEU A 269 5.15 26.29 3.10
CA LEU A 269 4.33 27.40 2.61
C LEU A 269 2.88 27.27 3.11
N GLN A 270 2.10 28.34 2.87
CA GLN A 270 0.67 28.32 3.12
C GLN A 270 -0.04 27.33 2.19
N TRP A 271 -1.02 26.60 2.70
CA TRP A 271 -1.82 25.66 1.93
C TRP A 271 -2.63 26.36 0.84
N PRO A 272 -2.55 25.89 -0.42
CA PRO A 272 -3.36 26.43 -1.51
C PRO A 272 -4.85 26.15 -1.28
N SER A 273 -5.69 27.19 -1.47
CA SER A 273 -7.12 27.16 -1.13
C SER A 273 -7.94 26.16 -1.95
N ASN A 274 -7.47 25.75 -3.13
CA ASN A 274 -8.13 24.75 -3.97
C ASN A 274 -8.09 23.32 -3.39
N PHE A 275 -7.18 23.03 -2.46
CA PHE A 275 -7.10 21.73 -1.78
C PHE A 275 -7.84 21.70 -0.43
N LEU A 276 -8.26 22.85 0.08
CA LEU A 276 -8.94 22.99 1.36
C LEU A 276 -10.45 22.86 1.21
N VAL A 277 -11.10 22.42 2.29
CA VAL A 277 -12.55 22.28 2.38
C VAL A 277 -13.12 23.55 2.98
N HIS A 278 -13.71 24.39 2.14
CA HIS A 278 -14.48 25.55 2.59
C HIS A 278 -15.89 25.09 2.99
N SER A 279 -16.35 25.47 4.18
CA SER A 279 -17.77 25.39 4.53
C SER A 279 -18.52 26.49 3.77
N GLU A 280 -19.61 26.17 3.08
CA GLU A 280 -20.48 27.17 2.41
C GLU A 280 -21.31 28.03 3.40
N GLU A 281 -20.85 28.20 4.65
CA GLU A 281 -21.47 29.08 5.64
C GLU A 281 -20.55 30.29 5.93
N GLU A 282 -20.57 31.25 5.00
CA GLU A 282 -20.36 32.69 5.26
C GLU A 282 -21.44 33.50 4.54
#